data_AF-A0AAW1T421-F1
#
_entry.id   AF-A0AAW1T421-F1
#
_cell.length_a   1.000
_cell.length_b   1.000
_cell.length_c   1.000
_cell.angle_alpha   90.00
_cell.angle_beta   90.00
_cell.angle_gamma   90.00
#
_symmetry.space_group_name_H-M   'P 1'
#
loop_
_entity.id
_entity.type
_entity.pdbx_description
1 polymer ?
#
loop_
_entity_poly.entity_id
_entity_poly.type
_entity_poly.pdbx_seq_one_letter_code
_entity_poly.pdbx_strand_id
1 'polypeptide(L)'
;MEKWPLPDIIGAQTWESPTAAVMAGAGNVLVPRNFRLLEELEKGEKGLGGDGSVSYGMDDSDDMLMRSWQGTILGPPNTVHDGKIYTLKLYCDQNYPDKPPAVRFFSRINMSCVAANGVVDPRHFTVLGHWRRDYSMETILLELRREMASPHNRKLSQPPEGNY
;
A
#
# COMPACT_ATOMS: atom_id res chain seq x y z
N MET A 1 14.50 -68.22 35.16
CA MET A 1 15.49 -67.49 34.33
C MET A 1 14.68 -66.52 33.49
N GLU A 2 14.82 -65.21 33.54
CA GLU A 2 15.85 -64.32 34.07
C GLU A 2 15.17 -63.04 34.56
N LYS A 3 15.69 -62.48 35.64
CA LYS A 3 15.39 -61.11 36.08
C LYS A 3 16.13 -60.16 35.14
N TRP A 4 15.43 -59.19 34.56
CA TRP A 4 16.06 -57.94 34.09
C TRP A 4 15.79 -56.83 35.11
N PRO A 5 16.80 -56.07 35.55
CA PRO A 5 16.64 -55.08 36.61
C PRO A 5 15.99 -53.81 36.07
N LEU A 6 15.13 -53.20 36.89
CA LEU A 6 14.77 -51.79 36.73
C LEU A 6 16.00 -50.95 37.05
N PRO A 7 16.40 -49.97 36.21
CA PRO A 7 17.37 -48.99 36.64
C PRO A 7 16.73 -48.06 37.68
N ASP A 8 17.40 -47.95 38.82
CA ASP A 8 17.09 -46.99 39.86
C ASP A 8 17.21 -45.55 39.36
N ILE A 9 16.31 -44.75 39.89
CA ILE A 9 16.03 -43.34 39.63
C ILE A 9 17.27 -42.48 39.82
N ILE A 10 17.67 -41.71 38.79
CA ILE A 10 18.34 -40.42 39.00
C ILE A 10 17.76 -39.40 38.00
N GLY A 11 17.11 -38.38 38.54
CA GLY A 11 16.69 -37.19 37.79
C GLY A 11 15.19 -37.07 37.62
N ALA A 12 14.52 -36.48 38.62
CA ALA A 12 13.20 -35.91 38.42
C ALA A 12 13.29 -34.82 37.34
N GLN A 13 12.84 -35.13 36.12
CA GLN A 13 12.49 -34.12 35.14
C GLN A 13 10.97 -34.16 35.01
N THR A 14 10.32 -33.19 35.65
CA THR A 14 8.90 -32.91 35.48
C THR A 14 8.60 -32.75 34.00
N TRP A 15 7.58 -33.45 33.50
CA TRP A 15 7.02 -33.23 32.17
C TRP A 15 6.35 -31.85 32.16
N GLU A 16 7.12 -30.80 31.89
CA GLU A 16 6.53 -29.51 31.58
C GLU A 16 5.89 -29.60 30.20
N SER A 17 4.57 -29.48 30.19
CA SER A 17 3.74 -29.29 29.00
C SER A 17 4.40 -28.25 28.08
N PRO A 18 4.49 -28.46 26.75
CA PRO A 18 4.96 -27.44 25.84
C PRO A 18 3.84 -26.40 25.61
N THR A 19 3.40 -25.71 26.65
CA THR A 19 2.88 -24.34 26.49
C THR A 19 4.09 -23.41 26.51
N ALA A 20 4.91 -23.51 25.46
CA ALA A 20 5.89 -22.48 25.19
C ALA A 20 5.11 -21.21 24.85
N ALA A 21 5.18 -20.26 25.76
CA ALA A 21 4.72 -18.90 25.58
C ALA A 21 5.09 -18.41 24.18
N VAL A 22 4.10 -17.94 23.43
CA VAL A 22 4.34 -17.06 22.29
C VAL A 22 4.90 -15.78 22.88
N MET A 23 6.22 -15.77 23.08
CA MET A 23 6.94 -14.57 23.45
C MET A 23 6.84 -13.63 22.25
N ALA A 24 6.00 -12.60 22.41
CA ALA A 24 5.94 -11.46 21.52
C ALA A 24 7.29 -10.73 21.54
N GLY A 25 8.24 -11.23 20.77
CA GLY A 25 9.36 -10.45 20.27
C GLY A 25 8.86 -9.72 19.03
N ALA A 26 8.49 -8.44 19.17
CA ALA A 26 8.36 -7.52 18.05
C ALA A 26 9.76 -7.24 17.47
N GLY A 27 10.41 -8.27 16.94
CA GLY A 27 11.50 -8.10 15.99
C GLY A 27 10.90 -7.51 14.72
N ASN A 28 11.59 -6.56 14.11
CA ASN A 28 11.15 -5.91 12.89
C ASN A 28 11.12 -6.93 11.73
N VAL A 29 10.06 -7.75 11.64
CA VAL A 29 9.92 -8.77 10.60
C VAL A 29 9.73 -8.03 9.28
N LEU A 30 10.77 -8.03 8.45
CA LEU A 30 10.72 -7.45 7.11
C LEU A 30 9.90 -8.35 6.20
N VAL A 31 8.64 -7.96 5.97
CA VAL A 31 7.73 -8.63 5.03
C VAL A 31 8.28 -8.51 3.61
N PRO A 32 8.59 -9.60 2.89
CA PRO A 32 9.11 -9.51 1.52
C PRO A 32 8.15 -8.79 0.58
N ARG A 33 8.69 -8.17 -0.48
CA ARG A 33 7.93 -7.40 -1.48
C ARG A 33 6.64 -8.09 -1.95
N ASN A 34 6.73 -9.36 -2.36
CA ASN A 34 5.58 -10.05 -2.93
C ASN A 34 4.46 -10.27 -1.90
N PHE A 35 4.81 -10.58 -0.64
CA PHE A 35 3.81 -10.67 0.42
C PHE A 35 3.16 -9.33 0.73
N ARG A 36 3.95 -8.24 0.72
CA ARG A 36 3.40 -6.88 0.85
C ARG A 36 2.40 -6.57 -0.27
N LEU A 37 2.74 -6.90 -1.52
CA LEU A 37 1.86 -6.66 -2.66
C LEU A 37 0.60 -7.53 -2.64
N LEU A 38 0.70 -8.78 -2.20
CA LEU A 38 -0.47 -9.65 -1.99
C LEU A 38 -1.38 -9.10 -0.89
N GLU A 39 -0.82 -8.60 0.21
CA GLU A 39 -1.59 -7.96 1.29
C GLU A 39 -2.34 -6.72 0.77
N GLU A 40 -1.68 -5.91 -0.08
CA GLU A 40 -2.32 -4.77 -0.71
C GLU A 40 -3.39 -5.19 -1.73
N LEU A 41 -3.16 -6.26 -2.50
CA LEU A 41 -4.17 -6.81 -3.42
C LEU A 41 -5.44 -7.22 -2.67
N GLU A 42 -5.29 -8.01 -1.61
CA GLU A 42 -6.39 -8.49 -0.79
C GLU A 42 -7.18 -7.33 -0.17
N LYS A 43 -6.49 -6.25 0.23
CA LYS A 43 -7.13 -5.02 0.72
C LYS A 43 -7.88 -4.27 -0.38
N GLY A 44 -7.29 -4.18 -1.58
CA GLY A 44 -7.95 -3.59 -2.76
C GLY A 44 -9.24 -4.32 -3.13
N GLU A 45 -9.23 -5.66 -3.14
CA GLU A 45 -10.38 -6.50 -3.49
C GLU A 45 -11.49 -6.48 -2.44
N LYS A 46 -11.15 -6.43 -1.16
CA LYS A 46 -12.12 -6.29 -0.06
C LYS A 46 -12.75 -4.90 0.02
N GLY A 47 -12.21 -3.94 -0.72
CA GLY A 47 -12.51 -2.53 -0.56
C GLY A 47 -11.69 -1.93 0.57
N LEU A 48 -11.17 -0.74 0.30
CA LEU A 48 -10.43 0.04 1.29
C LEU A 48 -11.43 0.50 2.34
N GLY A 49 -11.17 0.22 3.62
CA GLY A 49 -12.10 0.39 4.75
C GLY A 49 -12.49 1.83 5.08
N GLY A 50 -12.44 2.75 4.10
CA GLY A 50 -12.86 4.14 4.18
C GLY A 50 -14.18 4.42 3.45
N ASP A 51 -14.35 5.67 3.03
CA ASP A 51 -15.55 6.22 2.38
C ASP A 51 -15.74 5.79 0.91
N GLY A 52 -14.94 4.82 0.42
CA GLY A 52 -14.94 4.41 -0.98
C GLY A 52 -14.44 5.48 -1.96
N SER A 53 -13.82 6.57 -1.46
CA SER A 53 -13.34 7.66 -2.31
C SER A 53 -12.08 7.33 -3.09
N VAL A 54 -11.36 6.28 -2.71
CA VAL A 54 -10.17 5.79 -3.41
C VAL A 54 -10.27 4.28 -3.55
N SER A 55 -9.69 3.75 -4.62
CA SER A 55 -9.57 2.31 -4.85
C SER A 55 -8.31 2.02 -5.66
N TYR A 56 -7.80 0.79 -5.57
CA TYR A 56 -6.73 0.33 -6.44
C TYR A 56 -6.82 -1.18 -6.70
N GLY A 57 -6.23 -1.63 -7.79
CA GLY A 57 -6.12 -3.04 -8.16
C GLY A 57 -5.00 -3.27 -9.16
N MET A 58 -4.75 -4.52 -9.52
CA MET A 58 -3.76 -4.86 -10.55
C MET A 58 -4.25 -4.40 -11.93
N ASP A 59 -3.35 -3.79 -12.70
CA ASP A 59 -3.61 -3.38 -14.09
C ASP A 59 -3.51 -4.56 -15.06
N ASP A 60 -2.67 -5.55 -14.71
CA ASP A 60 -2.46 -6.79 -15.47
C ASP A 60 -2.50 -7.98 -14.52
N SER A 61 -3.54 -8.81 -14.63
CA SER A 61 -3.74 -10.00 -13.79
C SER A 61 -2.73 -11.11 -14.05
N ASP A 62 -2.07 -11.09 -15.21
CA ASP A 62 -1.09 -12.12 -15.60
C ASP A 62 0.33 -11.77 -15.12
N ASP A 63 0.55 -10.53 -14.63
CA ASP A 63 1.83 -10.12 -14.04
C ASP A 63 2.04 -10.75 -12.65
N MET A 64 2.70 -11.91 -12.63
CA MET A 64 3.11 -12.61 -11.41
C MET A 64 3.98 -11.75 -10.47
N LEU A 65 4.64 -10.72 -10.97
CA LEU A 65 5.46 -9.82 -10.17
C LEU A 65 4.67 -8.65 -9.60
N MET A 66 3.39 -8.50 -9.95
CA MET A 66 2.48 -7.47 -9.44
C MET A 66 3.10 -6.07 -9.48
N ARG A 67 3.68 -5.69 -10.62
CA ARG A 67 4.37 -4.40 -10.78
C ARG A 67 3.42 -3.30 -11.17
N SER A 68 2.43 -3.60 -12.00
CA SER A 68 1.52 -2.61 -12.58
C SER A 68 0.19 -2.58 -11.84
N TRP A 69 -0.15 -1.40 -11.30
CA TRP A 69 -1.37 -1.17 -10.53
C TRP A 69 -2.13 0.02 -11.10
N GLN A 70 -3.45 -0.06 -10.99
CA GLN A 70 -4.39 0.97 -11.40
C GLN A 70 -5.09 1.49 -10.15
N GLY A 71 -4.92 2.78 -9.88
CA GLY A 71 -5.61 3.50 -8.81
C GLY A 71 -6.72 4.38 -9.36
N THR A 72 -7.76 4.60 -8.55
CA THR A 72 -8.87 5.51 -8.81
C THR A 72 -9.07 6.43 -7.62
N ILE A 73 -9.29 7.72 -7.89
CA ILE A 73 -9.62 8.75 -6.89
C ILE A 73 -10.92 9.44 -7.32
N LEU A 74 -11.93 9.41 -6.46
CA LEU A 74 -13.09 10.29 -6.55
C LEU A 74 -12.71 11.66 -5.99
N GLY A 75 -12.85 12.68 -6.81
CA GLY A 75 -12.48 14.04 -6.45
C GLY A 75 -13.28 14.54 -5.23
N PRO A 76 -12.62 15.27 -4.31
CA PRO A 76 -13.24 15.71 -3.07
C PRO A 76 -14.36 16.72 -3.31
N PRO A 77 -15.42 16.69 -2.46
CA PRO A 77 -16.54 17.62 -2.59
C PRO A 77 -16.11 19.06 -2.34
N ASN A 78 -16.87 20.02 -2.88
CA ASN A 78 -16.60 21.47 -2.76
C ASN A 78 -15.25 21.90 -3.37
N THR A 79 -14.81 21.20 -4.41
CA THR A 79 -13.61 21.55 -5.19
C THR A 79 -13.91 21.50 -6.68
N VAL A 80 -12.99 22.00 -7.51
CA VAL A 80 -13.02 21.83 -8.98
C VAL A 80 -12.93 20.37 -9.45
N HIS A 81 -12.67 19.46 -8.51
CA HIS A 81 -12.57 18.02 -8.71
C HIS A 81 -13.87 17.28 -8.32
N ASP A 82 -14.85 17.97 -7.73
CA ASP A 82 -16.09 17.37 -7.24
C ASP A 82 -16.83 16.62 -8.37
N GLY A 83 -17.26 15.39 -8.08
CA GLY A 83 -17.91 14.49 -9.03
C GLY A 83 -17.00 13.86 -10.09
N LYS A 84 -15.70 14.20 -10.13
CA LYS A 84 -14.76 13.67 -11.13
C LYS A 84 -14.09 12.39 -10.66
N ILE A 85 -13.81 11.50 -11.61
CA ILE A 85 -13.08 10.26 -11.39
C ILE A 85 -11.71 10.37 -12.04
N TYR A 86 -10.65 10.25 -11.24
CA TYR A 86 -9.27 10.28 -11.69
C TYR A 86 -8.66 8.88 -11.65
N THR A 87 -8.08 8.48 -12.77
CA THR A 87 -7.43 7.19 -12.98
C THR A 87 -5.92 7.41 -13.00
N LEU A 88 -5.14 6.61 -12.25
CA LEU A 88 -3.69 6.73 -12.11
C LEU A 88 -3.00 5.38 -12.19
N LYS A 89 -1.85 5.29 -12.84
CA LYS A 89 -0.99 4.11 -12.79
C LYS A 89 0.03 4.22 -11.68
N LEU A 90 0.19 3.15 -10.91
CA LEU A 90 1.25 2.97 -9.93
C LEU A 90 2.14 1.82 -10.37
N TYR A 91 3.45 2.04 -10.35
CA TYR A 91 4.44 1.04 -10.74
C TYR A 91 5.34 0.70 -9.54
N CYS A 92 5.16 -0.50 -9.03
CA CYS A 92 5.92 -1.06 -7.90
C CYS A 92 7.13 -1.83 -8.45
N ASP A 93 8.29 -1.19 -8.47
CA ASP A 93 9.54 -1.82 -8.93
C ASP A 93 10.04 -2.92 -7.97
N GLN A 94 11.22 -3.49 -8.24
CA GLN A 94 11.80 -4.55 -7.40
C GLN A 94 12.17 -4.09 -5.99
N ASN A 95 12.32 -2.78 -5.76
CA ASN A 95 12.69 -2.19 -4.48
C ASN A 95 11.47 -1.76 -3.65
N TYR A 96 10.25 -1.83 -4.18
CA TYR A 96 9.04 -1.64 -3.38
C TYR A 96 8.95 -2.71 -2.26
N PRO A 97 8.54 -2.37 -1.02
CA PRO A 97 8.14 -1.06 -0.49
C PRO A 97 9.29 -0.24 0.13
N ASP A 98 10.55 -0.64 -0.01
CA ASP A 98 11.68 0.13 0.54
C ASP A 98 11.89 1.44 -0.23
N LYS A 99 11.52 1.45 -1.52
CA LYS A 99 11.38 2.65 -2.35
C LYS A 99 9.92 2.91 -2.72
N PRO A 100 9.53 4.18 -2.92
CA PRO A 100 8.19 4.51 -3.36
C PRO A 100 7.91 3.96 -4.78
N PRO A 101 6.65 3.65 -5.11
CA PRO A 101 6.27 3.34 -6.46
C PRO A 101 6.32 4.59 -7.33
N ALA A 102 6.49 4.41 -8.64
CA ALA A 102 6.29 5.52 -9.58
C ALA A 102 4.79 5.76 -9.79
N VAL A 103 4.34 7.01 -9.70
CA VAL A 103 2.92 7.36 -9.76
C VAL A 103 2.68 8.32 -10.91
N ARG A 104 1.69 8.00 -11.75
CA ARG A 104 1.32 8.82 -12.90
C ARG A 104 -0.19 8.85 -13.09
N PHE A 105 -0.76 10.04 -13.18
CA PHE A 105 -2.13 10.23 -13.61
C PHE A 105 -2.30 9.85 -15.08
N PHE A 106 -3.26 8.97 -15.34
CA PHE A 106 -3.77 8.69 -16.68
C PHE A 106 -4.79 9.77 -17.06
N SER A 107 -5.74 10.08 -16.17
CA SER A 107 -6.64 11.22 -16.35
C SER A 107 -5.87 12.54 -16.24
N ARG A 108 -6.05 13.45 -17.21
CA ARG A 108 -5.43 14.78 -17.10
C ARG A 108 -5.95 15.54 -15.88
N ILE A 109 -5.02 16.10 -15.12
CA ILE A 109 -5.29 16.87 -13.91
C ILE A 109 -4.33 18.05 -13.82
N ASN A 110 -4.81 19.16 -13.29
CA ASN A 110 -3.95 20.30 -12.96
C ASN A 110 -3.81 20.39 -11.43
N MET A 111 -2.63 20.07 -10.92
CA MET A 111 -2.27 20.09 -9.50
C MET A 111 -0.80 20.47 -9.35
N SER A 112 -0.47 21.16 -8.26
CA SER A 112 0.91 21.60 -7.97
C SER A 112 1.95 20.48 -7.92
N CYS A 113 1.57 19.28 -7.48
CA CYS A 113 2.46 18.13 -7.40
C CYS A 113 2.46 17.23 -8.65
N VAL A 114 1.76 17.61 -9.72
CA VAL A 114 1.62 16.80 -10.94
C VAL A 114 2.20 17.56 -12.13
N ALA A 115 3.17 16.96 -12.80
CA ALA A 115 3.73 17.51 -14.03
C ALA A 115 2.74 17.39 -15.20
N ALA A 116 2.97 18.16 -16.27
CA ALA A 116 2.08 18.18 -17.45
C ALA A 116 1.92 16.80 -18.14
N ASN A 117 2.87 15.88 -17.95
CA ASN A 117 2.81 14.51 -18.46
C ASN A 117 2.06 13.53 -17.52
N GLY A 118 1.50 14.03 -16.41
CA GLY A 118 0.77 13.27 -15.40
C GLY A 118 1.64 12.68 -14.29
N VAL A 119 2.98 12.78 -14.37
CA VAL A 119 3.87 12.21 -13.35
C VAL A 119 3.80 13.03 -12.08
N VAL A 120 3.66 12.35 -10.93
CA VAL A 120 3.68 12.99 -9.62
C VAL A 120 5.12 13.28 -9.22
N ASP A 121 5.44 14.54 -8.89
CA ASP A 121 6.79 14.97 -8.51
C ASP A 121 7.03 14.74 -7.01
N PRO A 122 7.99 13.87 -6.61
CA PRO A 122 8.28 13.60 -5.20
C PRO A 122 8.72 14.84 -4.40
N ARG A 123 9.23 15.87 -5.07
CA ARG A 123 9.66 17.12 -4.40
C ARG A 123 8.49 17.97 -3.91
N HIS A 124 7.34 17.83 -4.57
CA HIS A 124 6.12 18.58 -4.28
C HIS A 124 5.06 17.71 -3.59
N PHE A 125 5.32 16.41 -3.43
CA PHE A 125 4.42 15.48 -2.77
C PHE A 125 5.14 14.73 -1.65
N THR A 126 4.88 15.17 -0.42
CA THR A 126 5.58 14.76 0.81
C THR A 126 5.63 13.25 1.00
N VAL A 127 4.58 12.51 0.63
CA VAL A 127 4.54 11.04 0.78
C VAL A 127 5.63 10.36 -0.04
N LEU A 128 5.86 10.80 -1.28
CA LEU A 128 6.91 10.24 -2.12
C LEU A 128 8.29 10.83 -1.76
N GLY A 129 8.35 12.11 -1.38
CA GLY A 129 9.60 12.77 -0.98
C GLY A 129 10.19 12.25 0.34
N HIS A 130 9.33 11.86 1.29
CA HIS A 130 9.69 11.26 2.57
C HIS A 130 9.09 9.87 2.71
N TRP A 131 9.30 9.05 1.68
CA TRP A 131 8.77 7.69 1.64
C TRP A 131 9.23 6.86 2.83
N ARG A 132 8.28 6.14 3.43
CA ARG A 132 8.54 5.18 4.49
C ARG A 132 7.92 3.84 4.10
N ARG A 133 8.56 2.75 4.48
CA ARG A 133 8.16 1.39 4.14
C ARG A 133 6.78 0.97 4.65
N ASP A 134 6.28 1.66 5.68
CA ASP A 134 4.94 1.45 6.23
C ASP A 134 3.84 2.02 5.32
N TYR A 135 4.18 2.96 4.45
CA TYR A 135 3.25 3.52 3.45
C TYR A 135 2.86 2.47 2.39
N SER A 136 1.68 2.69 1.82
CA SER A 136 1.03 1.83 0.85
C SER A 136 0.53 2.62 -0.35
N MET A 137 0.06 1.92 -1.38
CA MET A 137 -0.65 2.55 -2.51
C MET A 137 -1.89 3.31 -2.04
N GLU A 138 -2.61 2.78 -1.06
CA GLU A 138 -3.72 3.48 -0.39
C GLU A 138 -3.28 4.83 0.18
N THR A 139 -2.14 4.85 0.88
CA THR A 139 -1.60 6.07 1.49
C THR A 139 -1.35 7.14 0.44
N ILE A 140 -0.79 6.75 -0.71
CA ILE A 140 -0.55 7.66 -1.85
C ILE A 140 -1.87 8.23 -2.36
N LEU A 141 -2.89 7.39 -2.60
CA LEU A 141 -4.16 7.84 -3.15
C LEU A 141 -4.92 8.76 -2.19
N LEU A 142 -4.93 8.43 -0.89
CA LEU A 142 -5.55 9.27 0.13
C LEU A 142 -4.89 10.64 0.23
N GLU A 143 -3.56 10.69 0.20
CA GLU A 143 -2.82 11.95 0.29
C GLU A 143 -2.90 12.78 -1.00
N LEU A 144 -2.95 12.15 -2.17
CA LEU A 144 -3.26 12.85 -3.42
C LEU A 144 -4.67 13.46 -3.38
N ARG A 145 -5.66 12.73 -2.86
CA ARG A 145 -7.02 13.26 -2.67
C ARG A 145 -7.02 14.43 -1.68
N ARG A 146 -6.24 14.38 -0.60
CA ARG A 146 -6.07 15.52 0.33
C ARG A 146 -5.44 16.71 -0.37
N GLU A 147 -4.45 16.49 -1.23
CA GLU A 147 -3.86 17.56 -2.00
C GLU A 147 -4.84 18.19 -2.99
N MET A 148 -5.77 17.45 -3.60
CA MET A 148 -6.85 18.03 -4.41
C MET A 148 -7.72 19.01 -3.61
N ALA A 149 -7.91 18.76 -2.31
CA ALA A 149 -8.67 19.63 -1.41
C ALA A 149 -7.84 20.79 -0.82
N SER A 150 -6.52 20.82 -1.05
CA SER A 150 -5.66 21.85 -0.49
C SER A 150 -6.04 23.24 -1.00
N PRO A 151 -5.85 24.32 -0.23
CA PRO A 151 -6.24 25.67 -0.63
C PRO A 151 -5.66 26.10 -1.97
N HIS A 152 -4.47 25.60 -2.32
CA HIS A 152 -3.77 25.88 -3.55
C HIS A 152 -4.39 25.14 -4.75
N ASN A 153 -4.82 23.89 -4.59
CA ASN A 153 -5.29 23.05 -5.69
C ASN A 153 -6.80 23.09 -5.90
N ARG A 154 -7.60 23.27 -4.84
CA ARG A 154 -9.08 23.11 -4.86
C ARG A 154 -9.83 24.04 -5.82
N LYS A 155 -9.18 25.10 -6.31
CA LYS A 155 -9.73 26.10 -7.26
C LYS A 155 -8.96 26.17 -8.58
N LEU A 156 -7.98 25.30 -8.82
CA LEU A 156 -7.18 25.34 -10.04
C LEU A 156 -8.04 24.94 -11.25
N SER A 157 -7.97 25.74 -12.32
CA SER A 157 -8.66 25.42 -13.57
C SER A 157 -8.21 24.05 -14.07
N GLN A 158 -9.17 23.17 -14.29
CA GLN A 158 -8.94 21.80 -14.75
C GLN A 158 -9.04 21.72 -16.28
N PRO A 159 -8.28 20.82 -16.92
CA PRO A 159 -8.44 20.54 -18.34
C PRO A 159 -9.84 19.97 -18.64
N PRO A 160 -10.33 20.07 -19.89
CA PRO A 160 -11.59 19.45 -20.31
C PRO A 160 -11.59 17.95 -20.03
N GLU A 161 -12.73 17.44 -19.60
CA GLU A 161 -12.92 16.01 -19.38
C GLU A 161 -12.84 15.23 -20.71
N GLY A 162 -12.32 14.00 -20.67
CA GLY A 162 -12.31 13.09 -21.83
C GLY A 162 -11.03 13.05 -22.66
N ASN A 163 -10.01 13.85 -22.35
CA ASN A 163 -8.68 13.71 -22.94
C ASN A 163 -7.83 12.73 -22.10
N TYR A 164 -7.95 11.44 -22.43
CA TYR A 164 -7.08 10.37 -21.95
C TYR A 164 -5.70 10.38 -22.62
#